data_AF-A0A5E7AD13-F1
#
_entry.id   AF-A0A5E7AD13-F1
#
_cell.length_a   1.000
_cell.length_b   1.000
_cell.length_c   1.000
_cell.angle_alpha   90.00
_cell.angle_beta   90.00
_cell.angle_gamma   90.00
#
_symmetry.space_group_name_H-M   'P 1'
#
loop_
_entity.id
_entity.type
_entity.pdbx_description
1 polymer ?
#
loop_
_entity_poly.entity_id
_entity_poly.type
_entity_poly.pdbx_seq_one_letter_code
_entity_poly.pdbx_strand_id
1 'polypeptide(L)'
;MAKSNADIQRDKRAKEKALLDRIGAEKRTLIVSKALDDALHILGERHEFEEWQETVSTLLINLAKATAYESAKFASMSRPEIVVTEKQSRQLEEFAKTGIEA
;
A
#
# COMPACT_ATOMS: atom_id res chain seq x y z
N MET A 1 -18.64 34.84 22.31
CA MET A 1 -17.69 33.91 22.97
C MET A 1 -17.00 33.10 21.90
N ALA A 2 -15.67 33.07 21.88
CA ALA A 2 -14.93 32.23 20.93
C ALA A 2 -15.19 30.76 21.26
N LYS A 3 -15.48 29.94 20.24
CA LYS A 3 -15.65 28.49 20.41
C LYS A 3 -14.35 27.90 20.98
N SER A 4 -14.48 26.93 21.89
CA SER A 4 -13.29 26.22 22.38
C SER A 4 -12.68 25.39 21.25
N ASN A 5 -11.37 25.11 21.34
CA ASN A 5 -10.71 24.21 20.38
C ASN A 5 -11.39 22.83 20.32
N ALA A 6 -11.99 22.35 21.42
CA ALA A 6 -12.72 21.10 21.44
C ALA A 6 -14.00 21.16 20.58
N ASP A 7 -14.73 22.27 20.63
CA ASP A 7 -15.93 22.47 19.82
C ASP A 7 -15.60 22.60 18.33
N ILE A 8 -14.49 23.27 18.00
CA ILE A 8 -14.00 23.39 16.63
C ILE A 8 -13.64 22.00 16.06
N GLN A 9 -12.96 21.17 16.84
CA GLN A 9 -12.59 19.81 16.41
C GLN A 9 -13.80 18.89 16.27
N ARG A 10 -14.79 19.01 17.16
CA ARG A 10 -16.05 18.25 17.06
C ARG A 10 -16.83 18.63 15.80
N ASP A 11 -16.98 19.93 15.53
CA ASP A 11 -17.64 20.43 14.32
C ASP A 11 -16.91 19.97 13.04
N LYS A 12 -15.57 19.97 13.04
CA LYS A 12 -14.76 19.48 11.91
C LYS A 12 -15.03 18.00 11.64
N ARG A 13 -15.02 17.16 12.68
CA ARG A 13 -15.32 15.71 12.55
C ARG A 13 -16.75 15.46 12.07
N ALA A 14 -17.73 16.23 12.54
CA ALA A 14 -19.12 16.09 12.13
C ALA A 14 -19.31 16.42 10.63
N LYS A 15 -18.68 17.50 10.15
CA LYS A 15 -18.68 17.88 8.73
C LYS A 15 -18.00 16.84 7.85
N GLU A 16 -16.85 16.34 8.29
CA GLU A 16 -16.09 15.30 7.58
C GLU A 16 -16.90 14.00 7.49
N LYS A 17 -17.54 13.57 8.58
CA LYS A 17 -18.42 12.39 8.57
C LYS A 17 -19.59 12.55 7.60
N ALA A 18 -20.27 13.70 7.61
CA ALA A 18 -21.39 13.96 6.72
C ALA A 18 -20.97 13.95 5.23
N LEU A 19 -19.75 14.40 4.92
CA LEU A 19 -19.19 14.32 3.57
C LEU A 19 -18.96 12.87 3.15
N LEU A 20 -18.33 12.07 4.02
CA LEU A 20 -18.05 10.65 3.78
C LEU A 20 -19.34 9.84 3.56
N ASP A 21 -20.33 10.03 4.42
CA ASP A 21 -21.65 9.38 4.30
C ASP A 21 -22.33 9.73 2.96
N ARG A 22 -22.18 10.99 2.49
CA ARG A 22 -22.77 11.45 1.22
C ARG A 22 -22.14 10.80 -0.01
N ILE A 23 -20.83 10.55 0.02
CA ILE A 23 -20.09 9.94 -1.10
C ILE A 23 -19.99 8.42 -0.99
N GLY A 24 -20.59 7.81 0.05
CA GLY A 24 -20.50 6.38 0.31
C GLY A 24 -19.08 5.91 0.62
N ALA A 25 -18.24 6.79 1.18
CA ALA A 25 -16.87 6.49 1.53
C ALA A 25 -16.71 6.29 3.03
N GLU A 26 -15.73 5.50 3.42
CA GLU A 26 -15.30 5.37 4.82
C GLU A 26 -13.91 6.00 4.96
N LYS A 27 -13.71 6.82 6.01
CA LYS A 27 -12.37 7.26 6.36
C LYS A 27 -11.58 6.09 6.90
N ARG A 28 -10.64 5.59 6.10
CA ARG A 28 -9.65 4.61 6.54
C ARG A 28 -8.29 5.29 6.65
N THR A 29 -7.75 5.34 7.85
CA THR A 29 -6.38 5.79 8.06
C THR A 29 -5.44 4.61 7.84
N LEU A 30 -4.60 4.68 6.82
CA LEU A 30 -3.55 3.69 6.61
C LEU A 30 -2.34 4.09 7.46
N ILE A 31 -1.91 3.22 8.37
CA ILE A 31 -0.64 3.39 9.06
C ILE A 31 0.45 2.93 8.08
N VAL A 32 1.21 3.88 7.55
CA VAL A 32 2.33 3.60 6.63
C VAL A 32 3.63 3.46 7.42
N SER A 33 4.50 2.53 7.01
CA SER A 33 5.89 2.53 7.49
C SER A 33 6.63 3.73 6.91
N LYS A 34 7.71 4.17 7.56
CA LYS A 34 8.54 5.27 7.03
C LYS A 34 9.05 4.97 5.61
N ALA A 35 9.47 3.73 5.35
CA ALA A 35 9.94 3.34 4.02
C ALA A 35 8.84 3.45 2.95
N LEU A 36 7.57 3.19 3.31
CA LEU A 36 6.44 3.37 2.41
C LEU A 36 6.14 4.86 2.21
N ASP A 37 6.19 5.67 3.27
CA ASP A 37 6.02 7.13 3.19
C ASP A 37 7.07 7.78 2.26
N ASP A 38 8.35 7.43 2.46
CA ASP A 38 9.46 7.90 1.62
C ASP A 38 9.28 7.48 0.15
N ALA A 39 8.85 6.23 -0.10
CA ALA A 39 8.59 5.74 -1.44
C ALA A 39 7.43 6.49 -2.11
N LEU A 40 6.35 6.77 -1.39
CA LEU A 40 5.20 7.53 -1.89
C LEU A 40 5.59 8.98 -2.20
N HIS A 41 6.44 9.59 -1.38
CA HIS A 41 6.97 10.92 -1.63
C HIS A 41 7.78 10.97 -2.94
N ILE A 42 8.74 10.05 -3.12
CA ILE A 42 9.55 9.94 -4.34
C ILE A 42 8.66 9.73 -5.58
N LEU A 43 7.63 8.89 -5.48
CA LEU A 43 6.71 8.65 -6.59
C LEU A 43 5.86 9.89 -6.91
N GLY A 44 5.44 10.64 -5.88
CA GLY A 44 4.74 11.91 -6.04
C GLY A 44 5.58 12.96 -6.76
N GLU A 45 6.87 13.09 -6.41
CA GLU A 45 7.78 14.02 -7.10
C GLU A 45 8.02 13.65 -8.56
N ARG A 46 8.06 12.35 -8.89
CA ARG A 46 8.34 11.88 -10.26
C ARG A 46 7.14 11.91 -11.20
N HIS A 47 5.93 11.82 -10.67
CA HIS A 47 4.72 11.60 -11.45
C HIS A 47 3.61 12.61 -11.15
N GLU A 48 3.93 13.71 -10.46
CA GLU A 48 3.02 14.81 -10.15
C GLU A 48 1.75 14.34 -9.41
N PHE A 49 1.88 13.35 -8.53
CA PHE A 49 0.74 12.90 -7.74
C PHE A 49 0.44 13.90 -6.62
N GLU A 50 -0.66 14.65 -6.78
CA GLU A 50 -1.14 15.60 -5.76
C GLU A 50 -1.56 14.88 -4.46
N GLU A 51 -2.24 13.73 -4.61
CA GLU A 51 -2.62 12.86 -3.49
C GLU A 51 -2.30 11.40 -3.78
N TRP A 52 -1.30 10.86 -3.07
CA TRP A 52 -0.88 9.47 -3.22
C TRP A 52 -1.99 8.47 -2.86
N GLN A 53 -2.88 8.83 -1.93
CA GLN A 53 -3.98 7.99 -1.47
C GLN A 53 -4.99 7.74 -2.59
N GLU A 54 -5.37 8.79 -3.30
CA GLU A 54 -6.29 8.70 -4.44
C GLU A 54 -5.66 7.93 -5.61
N THR A 55 -4.38 8.22 -5.88
CA THR A 55 -3.62 7.58 -6.96
C THR A 55 -3.47 6.07 -6.73
N VAL A 56 -2.99 5.67 -5.56
CA VAL A 56 -2.79 4.25 -5.21
C VAL A 56 -4.13 3.51 -5.14
N SER A 57 -5.19 4.16 -4.62
CA SER A 57 -6.53 3.56 -4.59
C SER A 57 -7.05 3.30 -6.01
N THR A 58 -6.89 4.27 -6.91
CA THR A 58 -7.28 4.13 -8.32
C THR A 58 -6.48 3.02 -9.01
N LEU A 59 -5.17 2.94 -8.77
CA LEU A 59 -4.32 1.86 -9.28
C LEU A 59 -4.83 0.49 -8.83
N LEU A 60 -5.09 0.30 -7.54
CA LEU A 60 -5.58 -0.97 -6.99
C LEU A 60 -6.96 -1.34 -7.55
N ILE A 61 -7.88 -0.38 -7.67
CA ILE A 61 -9.20 -0.58 -8.26
C ILE A 61 -9.08 -1.03 -9.73
N ASN A 62 -8.19 -0.40 -10.50
CA ASN A 62 -7.98 -0.75 -11.90
C ASN A 62 -7.34 -2.13 -12.05
N LEU A 63 -6.35 -2.47 -11.20
CA LEU A 63 -5.74 -3.79 -11.18
C LEU A 63 -6.74 -4.90 -10.83
N ALA A 64 -7.67 -4.63 -9.92
CA ALA A 64 -8.73 -5.59 -9.56
C ALA A 64 -9.72 -5.83 -10.71
N LYS A 65 -9.87 -4.87 -11.62
CA LYS A 65 -10.71 -5.00 -12.84
C LYS A 65 -9.96 -5.62 -14.02
N ALA A 66 -8.63 -5.60 -14.01
CA ALA A 66 -7.80 -6.13 -15.08
C ALA A 66 -7.89 -7.67 -15.14
N THR A 67 -7.55 -8.24 -16.30
CA THR A 67 -7.45 -9.69 -16.43
C THR A 67 -6.30 -10.25 -15.58
N ALA A 68 -6.35 -11.55 -15.27
CA ALA A 68 -5.26 -12.21 -14.54
C ALA A 68 -3.90 -12.09 -15.27
N TYR A 69 -3.89 -12.05 -16.60
CA TYR A 69 -2.67 -11.86 -17.38
C TYR A 69 -2.08 -10.45 -17.21
N GLU A 70 -2.93 -9.42 -17.23
CA GLU A 70 -2.51 -8.02 -17.07
C GLU A 70 -2.05 -7.73 -15.63
N SER A 71 -2.76 -8.27 -14.63
CA SER A 71 -2.43 -8.06 -13.21
C SER A 71 -1.25 -8.92 -12.73
N ALA A 72 -0.89 -10.02 -13.41
CA ALA A 72 0.22 -10.90 -13.04
C ALA A 72 1.57 -10.18 -12.95
N LYS A 73 1.83 -9.17 -13.79
CA LYS A 73 3.09 -8.40 -13.76
C LYS A 73 3.25 -7.63 -12.44
N PHE A 74 2.15 -7.09 -11.91
CA PHE A 74 2.13 -6.41 -10.61
C PHE A 74 2.26 -7.42 -9.46
N ALA A 75 1.68 -8.62 -9.61
CA ALA A 75 1.87 -9.71 -8.66
C ALA A 75 3.33 -10.17 -8.57
N SER A 76 4.10 -10.15 -9.67
CA SER A 76 5.54 -10.43 -9.63
C SER A 76 6.36 -9.33 -8.95
N MET A 77 6.01 -8.06 -9.15
CA MET A 77 6.71 -6.91 -8.55
C MET A 77 6.46 -6.74 -7.05
N SER A 78 5.32 -7.25 -6.57
CA SER A 78 4.94 -7.19 -5.14
C SER A 78 5.53 -8.33 -4.31
N ARG A 79 6.21 -9.29 -4.96
CA ARG A 79 6.97 -10.31 -4.24
C ARG A 79 8.30 -9.72 -3.81
N PRO A 80 8.71 -9.90 -2.54
CA PRO A 80 10.08 -9.62 -2.14
C PRO A 80 11.02 -10.34 -3.09
N GLU A 81 12.06 -9.65 -3.54
CA GLU A 81 13.14 -10.30 -4.27
C GLU A 81 13.76 -11.34 -3.34
N ILE A 82 13.55 -12.62 -3.64
CA ILE A 82 14.18 -13.71 -2.88
C ILE A 82 15.62 -13.79 -3.38
N VAL A 83 16.50 -13.04 -2.74
CA VAL A 83 17.94 -13.17 -2.95
C VAL A 83 18.38 -14.45 -2.23
N VAL A 84 18.51 -15.55 -2.97
CA VAL A 84 19.02 -16.82 -2.44
C VAL A 84 20.49 -16.62 -2.09
N THR A 85 20.80 -16.71 -0.80
CA THR A 85 22.20 -16.65 -0.33
C THR A 85 22.96 -17.90 -0.78
N GLU A 86 24.29 -17.81 -0.90
CA GLU A 86 25.13 -18.97 -1.26
C GLU A 86 24.89 -20.17 -0.33
N LYS A 87 24.67 -19.93 0.97
CA LYS A 87 24.32 -20.96 1.94
C LYS A 87 22.99 -21.64 1.59
N GLN A 88 21.96 -20.87 1.28
CA GLN A 88 20.65 -21.40 0.87
C GLN A 88 20.73 -22.15 -0.46
N SER A 89 21.54 -21.67 -1.41
CA SER A 89 21.79 -22.38 -2.67
C SER A 89 22.39 -23.76 -2.40
N ARG A 90 23.41 -23.84 -1.55
CA ARG A 90 24.04 -25.12 -1.18
C ARG A 90 23.07 -26.06 -0.47
N GLN A 91 22.25 -25.55 0.44
CA GLN A 91 21.21 -26.36 1.11
C GLN A 91 20.15 -26.88 0.13
N LEU A 92 19.75 -26.08 -0.86
CA LEU A 92 18.82 -26.52 -1.91
C LEU A 92 19.44 -27.57 -2.83
N GLU A 93 20.73 -27.45 -3.17
CA GLU A 93 21.46 -28.46 -3.94
C GLU A 93 21.61 -29.78 -3.17
N GLU A 94 21.92 -29.71 -1.88
CA GLU A 94 22.03 -30.89 -1.00
C GLU A 94 20.67 -31.56 -0.80
N PHE A 95 19.61 -30.77 -0.60
CA PHE A 95 18.24 -31.24 -0.55
C PHE A 95 17.82 -31.91 -1.86
N ALA A 96 18.13 -31.31 -3.02
CA ALA A 96 17.80 -31.90 -4.32
C ALA A 96 18.50 -33.25 -4.57
N LYS A 97 19.70 -33.45 -4.00
CA LYS A 97 20.47 -34.70 -4.10
C LYS A 97 20.00 -35.78 -3.13
N THR A 98 19.57 -35.39 -1.92
CA THR A 98 19.37 -36.33 -0.80
C THR A 98 17.91 -36.47 -0.37
N GLY A 99 17.06 -35.50 -0.70
CA GLY A 99 15.67 -35.41 -0.22
C GLY A 99 15.54 -35.08 1.27
N ILE A 100 16.63 -34.71 1.93
CA ILE A 100 16.70 -34.45 3.38
C ILE A 100 17.06 -32.98 3.58
N GLU A 101 16.27 -32.24 4.36
CA GLU A 101 16.61 -30.86 4.74
C GLU A 101 17.85 -30.86 5.65
N ALA A 102 18.85 -30.06 5.28
CA ALA A 102 20.16 -29.95 5.95
C ALA A 102 20.24 -28.80 6.96
#